data_AF-A0A371PD94-F1
#
_entry.id   AF-A0A371PD94-F1
#
_cell.length_a   1.000
_cell.length_b   1.000
_cell.length_c   1.000
_cell.angle_alpha   90.00
_cell.angle_beta   90.00
_cell.angle_gamma   90.00
#
_symmetry.space_group_name_H-M   'P 1'
#
loop_
_entity.id
_entity.type
_entity.pdbx_description
1 polymer ?
#
loop_
_entity_poly.entity_id
_entity_poly.type
_entity_poly.pdbx_seq_one_letter_code
_entity_poly.pdbx_strand_id
1 'polypeptide(L)'
;MSVRELSIEQVQRWVVSFLILAVASFPLGALAAVSHTIVDEDRRSDAILLMVVMAALGVLALAAIRLVHRRPPVSPWLACGLLPAVVTALVVL
;
A
#
# COMPACT_ATOMS: atom_id res chain seq x y z
N MET A 1 11.23 -14.66 -28.93
CA MET A 1 10.09 -14.88 -28.01
C MET A 1 8.84 -15.08 -28.84
N SER A 2 8.15 -16.20 -28.62
CA SER A 2 6.86 -16.50 -29.25
C SER A 2 5.76 -15.58 -28.69
N VAL A 3 4.73 -15.24 -29.48
CA VAL A 3 3.60 -14.40 -29.04
C VAL A 3 2.92 -14.95 -27.77
N ARG A 4 2.93 -16.27 -27.57
CA ARG A 4 2.43 -16.91 -26.34
C ARG A 4 3.25 -16.54 -25.10
N GLU A 5 4.57 -16.44 -25.21
CA GLU A 5 5.45 -16.15 -24.07
C GLU A 5 5.25 -14.73 -23.54
N LEU A 6 5.06 -13.77 -24.45
CA LEU A 6 4.77 -12.37 -24.10
C LEU A 6 3.42 -12.24 -23.37
N SER A 7 2.41 -13.03 -23.76
CA SER A 7 1.10 -13.07 -23.10
C SER A 7 1.21 -13.60 -21.66
N ILE A 8 1.96 -14.69 -21.44
CA ILE A 8 2.13 -15.27 -20.10
C ILE A 8 2.90 -14.33 -19.17
N GLU A 9 3.97 -13.69 -19.64
CA GLU A 9 4.72 -12.71 -18.83
C GLU A 9 3.84 -11.53 -18.42
N GLN A 10 2.96 -11.06 -19.30
CA GLN A 10 2.02 -9.98 -19.00
C GLN A 10 0.99 -10.39 -17.95
N VAL A 11 0.38 -11.57 -18.09
CA VAL A 11 -0.57 -12.09 -17.09
C VAL A 11 0.12 -12.28 -15.73
N GLN A 12 1.32 -12.86 -15.71
CA GLN A 12 2.07 -13.07 -14.48
C GLN A 12 2.36 -11.76 -13.75
N ARG A 13 2.76 -10.70 -14.47
CA ARG A 13 2.98 -9.37 -13.86
C ARG A 13 1.71 -8.82 -13.21
N TRP A 14 0.56 -8.99 -13.86
CA TRP A 14 -0.72 -8.57 -13.29
C TRP A 14 -1.10 -9.39 -12.06
N VAL A 15 -0.98 -10.72 -12.13
CA VAL A 15 -1.26 -11.62 -11.00
C VAL A 15 -0.40 -11.27 -9.79
N VAL A 16 0.91 -11.08 -9.97
CA VAL A 16 1.81 -10.71 -8.87
C VAL A 16 1.45 -9.33 -8.31
N SER A 17 1.06 -8.38 -9.16
CA SER A 17 0.65 -7.04 -8.71
C SER A 17 -0.64 -7.08 -7.89
N PHE A 18 -1.63 -7.88 -8.30
CA PHE A 18 -2.84 -8.13 -7.51
C PHE A 18 -2.53 -8.82 -6.19
N LEU A 19 -1.60 -9.79 -6.20
CA LEU A 19 -1.17 -10.48 -4.99
C LEU A 19 -0.51 -9.50 -4.00
N ILE A 20 0.39 -8.65 -4.47
CA ILE A 20 1.02 -7.60 -3.65
C ILE A 20 -0.05 -6.69 -3.05
N LEU A 21 -1.01 -6.24 -3.87
CA LEU A 21 -2.08 -5.37 -3.40
C LEU A 21 -2.97 -6.05 -2.35
N ALA A 22 -3.37 -7.29 -2.57
CA ALA A 22 -4.20 -8.05 -1.64
C ALA A 22 -3.48 -8.26 -0.30
N VAL A 23 -2.21 -8.68 -0.35
CA VAL A 23 -1.39 -8.90 0.84
C VAL A 23 -1.14 -7.61 1.60
N ALA A 24 -0.88 -6.50 0.91
CA ALA A 24 -0.69 -5.19 1.54
C ALA A 24 -2.01 -4.61 2.11
N SER A 25 -3.16 -4.91 1.50
CA SER A 25 -4.45 -4.38 1.96
C SER A 25 -4.83 -4.88 3.35
N PHE A 26 -4.46 -6.12 3.70
CA PHE A 26 -4.74 -6.69 5.02
C PHE A 26 -4.11 -5.90 6.19
N PRO A 27 -2.78 -5.70 6.26
CA PRO A 27 -2.18 -4.92 7.33
C PRO A 27 -2.58 -3.44 7.26
N LEU A 28 -2.79 -2.86 6.08
CA LEU A 28 -3.28 -1.48 5.95
C LEU A 28 -4.68 -1.34 6.58
N GLY A 29 -5.59 -2.27 6.32
CA GLY A 29 -6.91 -2.29 6.94
C GLY A 29 -6.86 -2.49 8.45
N ALA A 30 -5.99 -3.39 8.93
CA ALA A 30 -5.79 -3.61 10.36
C ALA A 30 -5.23 -2.35 11.06
N LEU A 31 -4.24 -1.67 10.47
CA LEU A 31 -3.67 -0.43 11.00
C LEU A 31 -4.71 0.70 11.04
N ALA A 32 -5.57 0.81 10.03
CA ALA A 32 -6.65 1.79 10.02
C ALA A 32 -7.65 1.55 11.16
N ALA A 33 -8.07 0.30 11.39
CA ALA A 33 -8.99 -0.05 12.47
C ALA A 33 -8.39 0.21 13.85
N VAL A 34 -7.13 -0.18 14.06
CA VAL A 34 -6.41 0.03 15.34
C VAL A 34 -6.14 1.52 15.60
N SER A 35 -5.90 2.31 14.55
CA SER A 35 -5.72 3.76 14.71
C SER A 35 -6.97 4.44 15.27
N HIS A 36 -8.17 4.00 14.86
CA HIS A 36 -9.43 4.51 15.41
C HIS A 36 -9.55 4.25 16.91
N THR A 37 -9.28 3.02 17.35
CA THR A 37 -9.40 2.67 18.78
C THR A 37 -8.39 3.41 19.65
N ILE A 38 -7.18 3.67 19.13
CA ILE A 38 -6.13 4.36 19.88
C ILE A 38 -6.40 5.85 20.04
N VAL A 39 -7.05 6.48 19.05
CA VAL A 39 -7.48 7.88 19.19
C VAL A 39 -8.60 8.00 20.24
N ASP A 40 -9.53 7.04 20.29
CA ASP A 40 -10.58 7.00 21.33
C ASP A 40 -9.99 6.87 22.76
N GLU A 41 -8.82 6.23 22.91
CA GLU A 41 -8.08 6.12 24.17
C GLU A 41 -7.26 7.37 24.54
N ASP A 42 -7.42 8.48 23.82
CA ASP A 42 -6.67 9.74 24.00
C ASP A 42 -5.14 9.60 23.76
N ARG A 43 -4.73 8.54 23.05
CA ARG A 43 -3.32 8.21 22.72
C ARG A 43 -2.94 8.67 21.32
N ARG A 44 -3.23 9.93 21.01
CA ARG A 44 -3.09 10.50 19.65
C ARG A 44 -1.68 10.35 19.07
N SER A 45 -0.65 10.43 19.89
CA SER A 45 0.76 10.23 19.48
C SER A 45 1.01 8.85 18.89
N ASP A 46 0.41 7.80 19.46
CA ASP A 46 0.58 6.42 19.01
C ASP A 46 -0.17 6.18 17.69
N ALA A 47 -1.36 6.77 17.54
CA ALA A 47 -2.12 6.74 16.29
C ALA A 47 -1.34 7.40 15.14
N ILE A 48 -0.66 8.52 15.40
CA ILE A 48 0.20 9.18 14.40
C ILE A 48 1.34 8.23 13.97
N LEU A 49 1.98 7.54 14.91
CA LEU A 49 3.04 6.58 14.59
C LEU A 49 2.53 5.43 13.73
N LEU A 50 1.33 4.90 14.02
CA LEU A 50 0.66 3.89 13.20
C LEU A 50 0.33 4.40 11.80
N MET A 51 -0.13 5.65 11.68
CA MET A 51 -0.39 6.27 10.37
C MET A 51 0.89 6.42 9.55
N VAL A 52 2.04 6.72 10.17
CA VAL A 52 3.35 6.76 9.49
C VAL A 52 3.76 5.36 9.01
N VAL A 53 3.57 4.33 9.83
CA VAL A 53 3.85 2.93 9.44
C VAL A 53 2.93 2.50 8.28
N MET A 54 1.65 2.86 8.36
CA MET A 54 0.66 2.61 7.31
C MET A 54 1.05 3.29 5.99
N ALA A 55 1.46 4.55 6.05
CA ALA A 55 1.99 5.28 4.89
C ALA A 55 3.21 4.58 4.29
N ALA A 56 4.17 4.16 5.12
CA ALA A 56 5.36 3.45 4.67
C ALA A 56 5.01 2.13 3.96
N LEU A 57 4.10 1.34 4.53
CA LEU A 57 3.65 0.08 3.91
C LEU A 57 2.96 0.29 2.57
N GLY A 58 2.07 1.29 2.47
CA GLY A 58 1.39 1.60 1.22
C GLY A 58 2.36 2.07 0.12
N VAL A 59 3.36 2.88 0.48
CA VAL A 59 4.44 3.29 -0.44
C VAL A 59 5.26 2.09 -0.90
N LEU A 60 5.66 1.20 0.02
CA LEU A 60 6.43 0.00 -0.30
C LEU A 60 5.66 -0.95 -1.21
N ALA A 61 4.34 -1.11 -1.00
CA ALA A 61 3.49 -1.94 -1.85
C ALA A 61 3.46 -1.41 -3.30
N LEU A 62 3.28 -0.10 -3.49
CA LEU A 62 3.33 0.50 -4.83
C LEU A 62 4.72 0.45 -5.46
N ALA A 63 5.78 0.61 -4.68
CA ALA A 63 7.14 0.45 -5.16
C ALA A 63 7.39 -0.98 -5.67
N ALA A 64 6.88 -1.99 -4.95
CA ALA A 64 6.94 -3.39 -5.37
C ALA A 64 6.15 -3.64 -6.66
N ILE A 65 4.92 -3.12 -6.79
CA ILE A 65 4.13 -3.22 -8.02
C ILE A 65 4.85 -2.59 -9.22
N ARG A 66 5.54 -1.45 -9.01
CA ARG A 66 6.35 -0.83 -10.06
C ARG A 66 7.52 -1.68 -10.49
N LEU A 67 8.20 -2.30 -9.53
CA LEU A 67 9.32 -3.20 -9.80
C LEU A 67 8.87 -4.39 -10.66
N VAL A 68 7.69 -4.96 -10.37
CA VAL A 68 7.07 -6.03 -11.18
C VAL A 68 6.84 -5.60 -12.62
N HIS A 69 6.44 -4.35 -12.84
CA HIS A 69 6.24 -3.78 -14.17
C HIS A 69 7.52 -3.28 -14.85
N ARG A 70 8.70 -3.51 -14.25
CA ARG A 70 10.01 -2.99 -14.70
C ARG A 70 9.99 -1.47 -14.91
N ARG A 71 9.25 -0.75 -14.08
CA ARG A 71 9.22 0.72 -14.03
C ARG A 71 10.11 1.23 -12.90
N PRO A 72 10.66 2.45 -12.99
CA PRO A 72 11.47 3.02 -11.91
C PRO A 72 10.66 3.06 -10.60
N PRO A 73 11.23 2.58 -9.47
CA PRO A 73 10.50 2.47 -8.21
C PRO A 73 10.16 3.84 -7.64
N VAL A 74 11.08 4.80 -7.72
CA VAL A 74 10.90 6.21 -7.33
C VAL A 74 10.17 6.96 -8.43
N SER A 75 8.86 7.17 -8.25
CA SER A 75 8.03 7.96 -9.15
C SER A 75 6.96 8.69 -8.35
N PRO A 76 6.46 9.86 -8.80
CA PRO A 76 5.47 10.66 -8.09
C PRO A 76 4.24 9.87 -7.63
N TRP A 77 3.84 8.81 -8.34
CA TRP A 77 2.69 8.01 -7.90
C TRP A 77 2.96 7.14 -6.66
N LEU A 78 4.18 7.09 -6.14
CA LEU A 78 4.39 6.52 -4.81
C LEU A 78 3.57 7.28 -3.76
N ALA A 79 3.26 8.57 -4.00
CA ALA A 79 2.34 9.34 -3.18
C ALA A 79 0.93 8.72 -3.11
N CYS A 80 0.49 7.94 -4.11
CA CYS A 80 -0.77 7.20 -4.02
C CYS A 80 -0.74 6.13 -2.91
N GLY A 81 0.44 5.69 -2.47
CA GLY A 81 0.61 4.76 -1.34
C GLY A 81 0.32 5.39 0.00
N LEU A 82 0.30 6.73 0.05
CA LEU A 82 -0.09 7.49 1.21
C LEU A 82 -1.62 7.59 1.35
N LEU A 83 -2.40 7.27 0.30
CA LEU A 83 -3.86 7.36 0.32
C LEU A 83 -4.50 6.69 1.54
N PRO A 84 -4.18 5.43 1.92
CA PRO A 84 -4.76 4.83 3.11
C PRO A 84 -4.45 5.63 4.38
N ALA A 85 -3.21 6.11 4.53
CA ALA A 85 -2.81 6.95 5.65
C ALA A 85 -3.56 8.29 5.70
N VAL A 86 -3.71 8.95 4.54
CA VAL A 86 -4.45 10.21 4.43
C VAL A 86 -5.93 10.00 4.72
N VAL A 87 -6.55 8.93 4.19
CA VAL A 87 -7.95 8.61 4.43
C VAL A 87 -8.19 8.31 5.91
N THR A 88 -7.35 7.51 6.55
CA THR A 88 -7.47 7.26 7.99
C THR A 88 -7.28 8.54 8.79
N ALA A 89 -6.29 9.38 8.45
CA ALA A 89 -6.10 10.66 9.12
C ALA A 89 -7.35 11.56 9.00
N LEU A 90 -7.99 11.63 7.83
CA LEU A 90 -9.20 12.43 7.63
C LEU A 90 -10.44 11.89 8.36
N VAL A 91 -10.52 10.58 8.57
CA VAL A 91 -11.68 9.93 9.23
C VAL A 91 -11.51 9.86 10.74
N VAL A 92 -10.27 9.76 11.23
CA VAL A 92 -9.97 9.45 12.63
C VAL A 92 -9.45 10.66 13.44
N LEU A 93 -8.67 11.57 12.85
CA LEU A 93 -8.18 12.77 13.58
C LEU A 93 -9.22 13.89 13.64
#